data_AF-A0A9C8WJ64-F1
#
_entry.id   AF-A0A9C8WJ64-F1
#
_cell.length_a   1.000
_cell.length_b   1.000
_cell.length_c   1.000
_cell.angle_alpha   90.00
_cell.angle_beta   90.00
_cell.angle_gamma   90.00
#
_symmetry.space_group_name_H-M   'P 1'
#
loop_
_entity.id
_entity.type
_entity.pdbx_description
1 polymer ?
#
loop_
_entity_poly.entity_id
_entity_poly.type
_entity_poly.pdbx_seq_one_letter_code
_entity_poly.pdbx_strand_id
1 'polypeptide(L)'
;LVWIRPDIEEMIEAVDWTTLVFFITLFIVVGAIREVGVIAWLAARIGEMVGGNLPLAMGVVLWSAALLSTVIPNIPFTAAMLPVIGYLTNTIPGADNLVLFYCLSVGAAMGGNGSLIGASANLVTAGIAERAGYPVTYREFLKRGLPALLLTVGLAMAWLWLRF
;
A
#
# COMPACT_ATOMS: atom_id res chain seq x y z
N LEU A 1 4.97 9.58 -37.41
CA LEU A 1 4.79 10.98 -36.96
C LEU A 1 4.50 11.95 -38.12
N VAL A 2 5.08 11.80 -39.32
CA VAL A 2 4.79 12.70 -40.48
C VAL A 2 3.51 12.34 -41.26
N TRP A 3 2.95 11.14 -41.06
CA TRP A 3 1.84 10.61 -41.87
C TRP A 3 0.53 10.31 -41.11
N ILE A 4 0.56 10.40 -39.78
CA ILE A 4 -0.63 10.27 -38.94
C ILE A 4 -0.75 11.63 -38.28
N ARG A 5 -1.87 12.33 -38.50
CA ARG A 5 -2.28 13.46 -37.67
C ARG A 5 -3.13 12.86 -36.56
N PRO A 6 -2.54 12.44 -35.42
CA PRO A 6 -3.35 12.03 -34.29
C PRO A 6 -4.22 13.24 -33.91
N ASP A 7 -5.54 13.03 -33.87
CA ASP A 7 -6.45 14.04 -33.37
C ASP A 7 -6.26 14.12 -31.85
N ILE A 8 -5.59 15.19 -31.42
CA ILE A 8 -5.22 15.38 -30.01
C ILE A 8 -6.48 15.54 -29.16
N GLU A 9 -7.53 16.15 -29.71
CA GLU A 9 -8.82 16.31 -29.03
C GLU A 9 -9.44 14.93 -28.75
N GLU A 10 -9.51 14.07 -29.76
CA GLU A 10 -10.08 12.73 -29.65
C GLU A 10 -9.26 11.84 -28.69
N MET A 11 -7.94 11.98 -28.71
CA MET A 11 -7.06 11.29 -27.75
C MET A 11 -7.26 11.78 -26.32
N ILE A 12 -7.48 13.08 -26.10
CA ILE A 12 -7.76 13.68 -24.79
C ILE A 12 -9.12 13.22 -24.27
N GLU A 13 -10.13 13.11 -25.12
CA GLU A 13 -11.46 12.59 -24.73
C GLU A 13 -11.42 11.11 -24.33
N ALA A 14 -10.52 10.32 -24.92
CA ALA A 14 -10.35 8.91 -24.54
C ALA A 14 -9.78 8.72 -23.11
N VAL A 15 -9.11 9.74 -22.56
CA VAL A 15 -8.45 9.70 -21.25
C VAL A 15 -9.46 9.80 -20.10
N ASP A 16 -9.25 8.99 -19.06
CA ASP A 16 -10.04 9.05 -17.82
C ASP A 16 -9.54 10.17 -16.89
N TRP A 17 -9.95 11.40 -17.18
CA TRP A 17 -9.55 12.58 -16.42
C TRP A 17 -9.97 12.53 -14.95
N THR A 18 -11.14 11.95 -14.65
CA THR A 18 -11.63 11.81 -13.27
C THR A 18 -10.68 10.95 -12.45
N THR A 19 -10.31 9.78 -12.97
CA THR A 19 -9.36 8.87 -12.30
C THR A 19 -7.97 9.49 -12.21
N LEU A 20 -7.49 10.20 -13.24
CA LEU A 20 -6.18 10.87 -13.20
C LEU A 20 -6.10 11.98 -12.16
N VAL A 21 -7.08 12.88 -12.11
CA VAL A 21 -7.13 13.97 -11.12
C VAL A 21 -7.22 13.42 -9.70
N PHE A 22 -7.97 12.33 -9.51
CA PHE A 22 -8.00 11.60 -8.25
C PHE A 22 -6.60 11.13 -7.83
N PHE A 23 -5.84 10.50 -8.72
CA PHE A 23 -4.48 10.04 -8.42
C PHE A 23 -3.48 11.15 -8.14
N ILE A 24 -3.52 12.24 -8.91
CA ILE A 24 -2.67 13.41 -8.69
C ILE A 24 -2.90 13.94 -7.28
N THR A 25 -4.16 14.12 -6.89
CA THR A 25 -4.53 14.62 -5.57
C THR A 25 -4.12 13.65 -4.47
N LEU A 26 -4.38 12.35 -4.65
CA LEU A 26 -3.99 11.31 -3.70
C LEU A 26 -2.47 11.30 -3.45
N PHE A 27 -1.65 11.37 -4.49
CA PHE A 27 -0.19 11.37 -4.34
C PHE A 27 0.35 12.66 -3.71
N ILE A 28 -0.26 13.81 -3.98
CA ILE A 28 0.08 15.06 -3.29
C ILE A 28 -0.18 14.93 -1.79
N VAL A 29 -1.35 14.43 -1.39
CA VAL A 29 -1.72 14.24 0.03
C VAL A 29 -0.76 13.25 0.70
N VAL A 30 -0.46 12.13 0.05
CA VAL A 30 0.48 11.12 0.58
C VAL A 30 1.90 11.68 0.71
N GLY A 31 2.36 12.45 -0.28
CA GLY A 31 3.65 13.14 -0.23
C GLY A 31 3.72 14.11 0.94
N ALA A 32 2.67 14.89 1.18
CA ALA A 32 2.58 15.81 2.32
C ALA A 32 2.63 15.07 3.66
N ILE A 33 1.88 13.97 3.83
CA ILE A 33 1.88 13.16 5.05
C ILE A 33 3.27 12.58 5.33
N ARG A 34 3.99 12.17 4.27
CA ARG A 34 5.37 11.71 4.38
C ARG A 34 6.31 12.83 4.82
N GLU A 35 6.21 14.01 4.21
CA GLU A 35 7.10 15.15 4.49
C GLU A 35 6.91 15.72 5.90
N VAL A 36 5.67 15.73 6.40
CA VAL A 36 5.36 16.10 7.80
C VAL A 36 5.94 15.11 8.82
N GLY A 37 6.41 13.93 8.37
CA GLY A 37 7.07 12.95 9.23
C GLY A 37 6.13 12.09 10.05
N VAL A 38 4.82 12.09 9.75
CA VAL A 38 3.82 11.29 10.48
C VAL A 38 4.16 9.80 10.41
N ILE A 39 4.56 9.32 9.21
CA ILE A 39 4.91 7.92 8.99
C ILE A 39 6.14 7.52 9.84
N ALA A 40 7.17 8.37 9.86
CA ALA A 40 8.38 8.14 10.64
C ALA A 40 8.11 8.20 12.16
N TRP A 41 7.24 9.10 12.60
CA TRP A 41 6.83 9.19 14.00
C TRP A 41 6.07 7.94 14.46
N LEU A 42 5.09 7.48 13.68
CA LEU A 42 4.30 6.29 13.99
C LEU A 42 5.17 5.04 14.09
N ALA A 43 6.14 4.95 13.18
CA ALA A 43 7.16 3.92 13.14
C ALA A 43 8.08 3.89 14.36
N ALA A 44 8.59 5.04 14.81
CA ALA A 44 9.41 5.13 16.02
C ALA A 44 8.63 4.63 17.25
N ARG A 45 7.36 5.03 17.37
CA ARG A 45 6.46 4.56 18.44
C ARG A 45 6.22 3.05 18.39
N ILE A 46 6.04 2.49 17.19
CA ILE A 46 5.93 1.05 17.00
C ILE A 46 7.21 0.34 17.46
N GLY A 47 8.38 0.88 17.12
CA GLY A 47 9.67 0.33 17.56
C GLY A 47 9.84 0.31 19.08
N GLU A 48 9.46 1.41 19.75
CA GLU A 48 9.46 1.51 21.21
C GLU A 48 8.54 0.47 21.87
N MET A 49 7.37 0.20 21.28
CA MET A 49 6.39 -0.76 21.80
C MET A 49 6.81 -2.22 21.63
N VAL A 50 7.50 -2.53 20.54
CA VAL A 50 7.91 -3.90 20.18
C VAL A 50 9.11 -4.38 21.02
N GLY A 51 10.02 -3.46 21.38
CA GLY A 51 11.25 -3.80 22.10
C GLY A 51 12.13 -4.77 21.32
N GLY A 52 12.68 -5.79 21.98
CA GLY A 52 13.55 -6.81 21.36
C GLY A 52 12.84 -8.09 20.89
N ASN A 53 11.50 -8.12 20.86
CA ASN A 53 10.74 -9.34 20.51
C ASN A 53 10.52 -9.41 18.99
N LEU A 54 11.29 -10.29 18.31
CA LEU A 54 11.24 -10.44 16.86
C LEU A 54 9.87 -10.90 16.32
N PRO A 55 9.20 -11.95 16.84
CA PRO A 55 7.86 -12.33 16.39
C PRO A 55 6.83 -11.21 16.50
N LEU A 56 6.89 -10.41 17.57
CA LEU A 56 6.03 -9.25 17.76
C LEU A 56 6.35 -8.16 16.73
N ALA A 57 7.63 -7.91 16.48
CA ALA A 57 8.10 -6.96 15.45
C ALA A 57 7.56 -7.31 14.07
N MET A 58 7.67 -8.58 13.69
CA MET A 58 7.16 -9.10 12.43
C MET A 58 5.66 -8.85 12.30
N GLY A 59 4.90 -9.12 13.37
CA GLY A 59 3.46 -8.92 13.39
C GLY A 59 3.06 -7.47 13.28
N VAL A 60 3.70 -6.59 14.05
CA VAL A 60 3.36 -5.16 14.02
C VAL A 60 3.74 -4.55 12.68
N VAL A 61 4.93 -4.86 12.13
CA VAL A 61 5.33 -4.37 10.81
C VAL A 61 4.38 -4.87 9.72
N LEU A 62 4.07 -6.17 9.68
CA LEU A 62 3.19 -6.74 8.66
C LEU A 62 1.78 -6.13 8.71
N TRP A 63 1.16 -6.10 9.90
CA TRP A 63 -0.21 -5.63 10.05
C TRP A 63 -0.36 -4.12 9.92
N SER A 64 0.58 -3.35 10.46
CA SER A 64 0.59 -1.90 10.26
C SER A 64 0.78 -1.56 8.79
N ALA A 65 1.69 -2.25 8.10
CA ALA A 65 1.88 -2.09 6.67
C ALA A 65 0.60 -2.44 5.89
N ALA A 66 -0.01 -3.59 6.18
CA ALA A 66 -1.24 -4.01 5.50
C ALA A 66 -2.39 -3.00 5.69
N LEU A 67 -2.61 -2.53 6.91
CA LEU A 67 -3.71 -1.62 7.21
C LEU A 67 -3.47 -0.21 6.66
N LEU A 68 -2.26 0.34 6.81
CA LEU A 68 -1.93 1.66 6.29
C LEU A 68 -1.95 1.68 4.76
N SER A 69 -1.54 0.57 4.11
CA SER A 69 -1.59 0.44 2.65
C SER A 69 -3.00 0.34 2.08
N THR A 70 -4.03 0.21 2.92
CA THR A 70 -5.42 0.36 2.48
C THR A 70 -5.77 1.81 2.13
N VAL A 71 -5.03 2.79 2.64
CA VAL A 71 -5.30 4.22 2.41
C VAL A 71 -4.17 4.86 1.62
N ILE A 72 -2.93 4.44 1.90
CA ILE A 72 -1.73 4.97 1.26
C ILE A 72 -1.30 3.98 0.18
N PRO A 73 -1.08 4.41 -1.08
CA PRO A 73 -0.61 3.51 -2.13
C PRO A 73 0.71 2.81 -1.77
N ASN A 74 0.80 1.53 -2.13
CA ASN A 74 1.90 0.64 -1.71
C ASN A 74 3.31 1.21 -1.98
N ILE A 75 3.53 1.88 -3.12
CA ILE A 75 4.84 2.40 -3.54
C ILE A 75 5.34 3.52 -2.62
N PRO A 76 4.64 4.67 -2.50
CA PRO A 76 5.08 5.75 -1.61
C PRO A 76 5.10 5.32 -0.14
N PHE A 77 4.17 4.45 0.28
CA PHE A 77 4.15 3.91 1.64
C PHE A 77 5.42 3.10 1.94
N THR A 78 5.76 2.12 1.09
CA THR A 78 6.94 1.27 1.26
C THR A 78 8.21 2.12 1.30
N ALA A 79 8.35 3.08 0.39
CA ALA A 79 9.51 3.97 0.35
C ALA A 79 9.69 4.78 1.64
N ALA A 80 8.59 5.25 2.24
CA ALA A 80 8.62 5.97 3.51
C ALA A 80 9.00 5.07 4.71
N MET A 81 8.69 3.77 4.63
CA MET A 81 8.98 2.81 5.69
C MET A 81 10.39 2.21 5.62
N LEU A 82 11.11 2.33 4.50
CA LEU A 82 12.46 1.76 4.37
C LEU A 82 13.43 2.20 5.49
N PRO A 83 13.54 3.50 5.87
CA PRO A 83 14.44 3.91 6.94
C PRO A 83 14.03 3.34 8.30
N VAL A 84 12.72 3.22 8.53
CA VAL A 84 12.14 2.65 9.75
C VAL A 84 12.52 1.18 9.87
N ILE A 85 12.28 0.40 8.82
CA ILE A 85 12.61 -1.02 8.81
C ILE A 85 14.12 -1.21 8.98
N GLY A 86 14.94 -0.38 8.32
CA GLY A 86 16.38 -0.38 8.54
C GLY A 86 16.78 -0.14 10.00
N TYR A 87 16.14 0.83 10.67
CA TYR A 87 16.37 1.08 12.09
C TYR A 87 15.95 -0.11 12.98
N LEU A 88 14.75 -0.66 12.75
CA LEU A 88 14.24 -1.81 13.51
C LEU A 88 15.10 -3.06 13.30
N THR A 89 15.56 -3.31 12.08
CA THR A 89 16.46 -4.43 11.76
C THR A 89 17.76 -4.35 12.56
N ASN A 90 18.33 -3.15 12.75
CA ASN A 90 19.56 -2.98 13.54
C ASN A 90 19.32 -3.02 15.06
N THR A 91 18.09 -2.78 15.51
CA THR A 91 17.76 -2.65 16.94
C THR A 91 17.23 -3.96 17.53
N ILE A 92 16.55 -4.78 16.73
CA ILE A 92 15.86 -5.98 17.17
C ILE A 92 16.75 -7.20 16.97
N PRO A 93 17.13 -7.93 18.03
CA PRO A 93 17.94 -9.13 17.91
C PRO A 93 17.30 -10.18 17.00
N GLY A 94 18.06 -10.73 16.05
CA GLY A 94 17.61 -11.78 15.14
C GLY A 94 16.91 -11.27 13.86
N ALA A 95 16.82 -9.95 13.65
CA ALA A 95 16.22 -9.36 12.44
C ALA A 95 17.19 -9.27 11.23
N ASP A 96 18.43 -9.77 11.36
CA ASP A 96 19.52 -9.60 10.38
C ASP A 96 19.28 -10.28 9.02
N ASN A 97 18.29 -11.16 8.93
CA ASN A 97 17.94 -11.95 7.76
C ASN A 97 16.88 -11.27 6.84
N LEU A 98 16.78 -9.94 6.91
CA LEU A 98 15.82 -9.12 6.16
C LEU A 98 14.35 -9.45 6.46
N VAL A 99 14.04 -10.20 7.53
CA VAL A 99 12.67 -10.62 7.85
C VAL A 99 11.69 -9.45 7.93
N LEU A 100 12.08 -8.33 8.53
CA LEU A 100 11.22 -7.15 8.63
C LEU A 100 10.97 -6.47 7.27
N PHE A 101 11.90 -6.59 6.32
CA PHE A 101 11.68 -6.13 4.94
C PHE A 101 10.69 -7.05 4.21
N TYR A 102 10.73 -8.36 4.45
CA TYR A 102 9.71 -9.28 3.95
C TYR A 102 8.33 -8.97 4.56
N CYS A 103 8.25 -8.72 5.87
CA CYS A 103 7.02 -8.28 6.52
C CYS A 103 6.46 -7.00 5.88
N LEU A 104 7.30 -5.97 5.68
CA LEU A 104 6.87 -4.74 5.02
C LEU A 104 6.41 -5.00 3.58
N SER A 105 7.19 -5.75 2.80
CA SER A 105 6.88 -6.03 1.40
C SER A 105 5.55 -6.75 1.24
N VAL A 106 5.32 -7.82 2.01
CA VAL A 106 4.09 -8.60 1.93
C VAL A 106 2.92 -7.80 2.48
N GLY A 107 3.11 -7.12 3.62
CA GLY A 107 2.08 -6.28 4.23
C GLY A 107 1.63 -5.17 3.29
N ALA A 108 2.56 -4.38 2.75
CA ALA A 108 2.23 -3.30 1.81
C ALA A 108 1.59 -3.84 0.52
N ALA A 109 2.15 -4.90 -0.08
CA ALA A 109 1.63 -5.45 -1.33
C ALA A 109 0.22 -6.02 -1.19
N MET A 110 -0.05 -6.78 -0.13
CA MET A 110 -1.37 -7.38 0.12
C MET A 110 -2.37 -6.38 0.71
N GLY A 111 -1.90 -5.40 1.48
CA GLY A 111 -2.72 -4.38 2.11
C GLY A 111 -3.52 -3.53 1.11
N GLY A 112 -2.92 -3.23 -0.04
CA GLY A 112 -3.60 -2.49 -1.11
C GLY A 112 -4.90 -3.16 -1.62
N ASN A 113 -5.07 -4.47 -1.41
CA ASN A 113 -6.28 -5.20 -1.81
C ASN A 113 -7.46 -4.96 -0.85
N GLY A 114 -7.22 -4.37 0.32
CA GLY A 114 -8.24 -4.13 1.34
C GLY A 114 -9.23 -3.04 0.97
N SER A 115 -8.83 -2.07 0.12
CA SER A 115 -9.68 -0.95 -0.26
C SER A 115 -9.51 -0.57 -1.74
N LEU A 116 -10.48 0.19 -2.25
CA LEU A 116 -10.44 0.68 -3.62
C LEU A 116 -9.26 1.62 -3.87
N ILE A 117 -8.90 2.47 -2.89
CA ILE A 117 -7.85 3.50 -3.03
C ILE A 117 -6.45 2.99 -2.66
N GLY A 118 -6.35 1.82 -2.03
CA GLY A 118 -5.10 1.25 -1.54
C GLY A 118 -4.11 0.86 -2.63
N ALA A 119 -4.60 0.56 -3.84
CA ALA A 119 -3.75 0.28 -5.00
C ALA A 119 -4.24 1.03 -6.23
N SER A 120 -3.28 1.51 -7.04
CA SER A 120 -3.61 2.16 -8.31
C SER A 120 -4.30 1.23 -9.31
N ALA A 121 -3.95 -0.07 -9.29
CA ALA A 121 -4.62 -1.07 -10.10
C ALA A 121 -6.13 -1.13 -9.82
N ASN A 122 -6.55 -1.02 -8.55
CA ASN A 122 -7.95 -1.11 -8.16
C ASN A 122 -8.79 0.03 -8.75
N LEU A 123 -8.27 1.26 -8.72
CA LEU A 123 -8.93 2.44 -9.27
C LEU A 123 -8.99 2.41 -10.79
N VAL A 124 -7.91 1.96 -11.45
CA VAL A 124 -7.90 1.78 -12.90
C VAL A 124 -8.94 0.72 -13.30
N THR A 125 -8.99 -0.41 -12.59
CA THR A 125 -10.01 -1.44 -12.82
C THR A 125 -11.43 -0.90 -12.59
N ALA A 126 -11.63 -0.07 -11.56
CA ALA A 126 -12.93 0.53 -11.31
C ALA A 126 -13.36 1.53 -12.39
N GLY A 127 -12.45 2.37 -12.90
CA GLY A 127 -12.73 3.27 -14.03
C GLY A 127 -13.06 2.52 -15.31
N ILE A 128 -12.36 1.40 -15.58
CA ILE A 128 -12.69 0.51 -16.71
C ILE A 128 -14.08 -0.12 -16.52
N ALA A 129 -14.40 -0.60 -15.32
CA ALA A 129 -15.69 -1.22 -15.02
C ALA A 129 -16.84 -0.19 -15.13
N GLU A 130 -16.63 1.03 -14.67
CA GLU A 130 -17.58 2.13 -14.80
C GLU A 130 -17.87 2.46 -16.27
N ARG A 131 -16.84 2.55 -17.12
CA ARG A 131 -17.00 2.71 -18.58
C ARG A 131 -17.76 1.55 -19.24
N ALA A 132 -17.66 0.35 -18.69
CA ALA A 132 -18.39 -0.83 -19.15
C ALA A 132 -19.83 -0.93 -18.61
N GLY A 133 -20.30 0.05 -17.82
CA GLY A 133 -21.64 0.07 -17.23
C GLY A 133 -21.77 -0.69 -15.91
N TYR A 134 -20.65 -1.09 -15.29
CA TYR A 134 -20.59 -1.80 -14.01
C TYR A 134 -19.84 -0.96 -12.96
N PRO A 135 -20.45 0.12 -12.42
CA PRO A 135 -19.78 1.00 -11.47
C PRO A 135 -19.44 0.26 -10.17
N VAL A 136 -18.17 0.30 -9.75
CA VAL A 136 -17.70 -0.31 -8.50
C VAL A 136 -17.65 0.74 -7.40
N THR A 137 -18.55 0.65 -6.43
CA THR A 137 -18.55 1.59 -5.30
C THR A 137 -17.45 1.26 -4.29
N TYR A 138 -16.92 2.29 -3.63
CA TYR A 138 -15.93 2.12 -2.54
C TYR A 138 -16.40 1.13 -1.47
N ARG A 139 -17.67 1.23 -1.05
CA ARG A 139 -18.25 0.35 -0.03
C ARG A 139 -18.33 -1.10 -0.49
N GLU A 140 -18.66 -1.35 -1.76
CA GLU A 140 -18.72 -2.70 -2.30
C GLU A 140 -17.33 -3.33 -2.37
N PHE A 141 -16.34 -2.58 -2.87
CA PHE A 141 -14.96 -3.05 -2.90
C PHE A 141 -14.47 -3.35 -1.49
N LEU A 142 -14.67 -2.44 -0.54
CA LEU A 142 -14.23 -2.60 0.85
C LEU A 142 -14.83 -3.85 1.52
N LYS A 143 -16.11 -4.14 1.29
CA LYS A 143 -16.79 -5.34 1.84
C LYS A 143 -16.18 -6.65 1.36
N ARG A 144 -15.63 -6.69 0.14
CA ARG A 144 -15.01 -7.89 -0.44
C ARG A 144 -13.49 -7.92 -0.22
N GLY A 145 -12.87 -6.76 -0.28
CA GLY A 145 -11.42 -6.56 -0.14
C GLY A 145 -10.93 -6.74 1.29
N LEU A 146 -11.63 -6.21 2.31
CA LEU A 146 -11.20 -6.36 3.71
C LEU A 146 -11.10 -7.83 4.15
N PRO A 147 -12.10 -8.71 3.91
CA PRO A 147 -11.96 -10.12 4.22
C PRO A 147 -10.79 -10.79 3.49
N ALA A 148 -10.58 -10.46 2.21
CA ALA A 148 -9.48 -10.99 1.43
C ALA A 148 -8.11 -10.54 1.98
N LEU A 149 -7.99 -9.27 2.38
CA LEU A 149 -6.80 -8.74 3.06
C LEU A 149 -6.54 -9.52 4.35
N LEU A 150 -7.53 -9.64 5.23
CA LEU A 150 -7.36 -10.30 6.53
C LEU A 150 -6.88 -11.75 6.35
N LEU A 151 -7.46 -12.46 5.39
CA LEU A 151 -7.13 -13.85 5.12
C LEU A 151 -5.72 -13.99 4.51
N THR A 152 -5.40 -13.20 3.48
CA THR A 152 -4.09 -13.25 2.81
C THR A 152 -2.94 -12.80 3.71
N VAL A 153 -3.13 -11.71 4.46
CA VAL A 153 -2.15 -11.19 5.43
C VAL A 153 -2.00 -12.16 6.60
N GLY A 154 -3.08 -12.76 7.09
CA GLY A 154 -3.03 -13.78 8.14
C GLY A 154 -2.25 -15.03 7.71
N LEU A 155 -2.46 -15.51 6.49
CA LEU A 155 -1.70 -16.63 5.92
C LEU A 155 -0.22 -16.27 5.72
N ALA A 156 0.06 -15.07 5.21
CA ALA A 156 1.42 -14.56 5.07
C ALA A 156 2.14 -14.48 6.43
N MET A 157 1.44 -14.03 7.47
CA MET A 157 1.96 -13.95 8.82
C MET A 157 2.36 -15.33 9.35
N ALA A 158 1.47 -16.31 9.21
CA ALA A 158 1.76 -17.68 9.61
C ALA A 158 2.97 -18.26 8.85
N TRP A 159 3.06 -18.01 7.54
CA TRP A 159 4.20 -18.45 6.74
C TRP A 159 5.50 -17.77 7.16
N LEU A 160 5.48 -16.46 7.43
CA LEU A 160 6.65 -15.71 7.88
C LEU A 160 7.15 -16.24 9.23
N TRP A 161 6.28 -16.48 10.21
CA TRP A 161 6.64 -17.08 11.51
C TRP A 161 7.13 -18.52 11.42
N LEU A 162 6.68 -19.30 10.43
CA LEU A 162 7.20 -20.66 10.23
C LEU A 162 8.59 -20.65 9.57
N ARG A 163 8.87 -19.63 8.76
CA ARG A 163 10.10 -19.53 7.98
C ARG A 163 11.27 -18.90 8.74
N PHE A 164 10.98 -17.97 9.65
CA PHE A 164 11.93 -17.14 10.38
C PHE A 164 11.73 -17.28 11.88
#